data_AF-A0A1Y4BIN8-F1
#
_entry.id   AF-A0A1Y4BIN8-F1
#
_cell.length_a   1.000
_cell.length_b   1.000
_cell.length_c   1.000
_cell.angle_alpha   90.00
_cell.angle_beta   90.00
_cell.angle_gamma   90.00
#
_symmetry.space_group_name_H-M   'P 1'
#
loop_
_entity.id
_entity.type
_entity.pdbx_description
1 polymer ?
#
loop_
_entity_poly.entity_id
_entity_poly.type
_entity_poly.pdbx_seq_one_letter_code
_entity_poly.pdbx_strand_id
1 'polypeptide(L)'
;MAASENKRTRRTPQERAAGVDERIAKLNQAIKELVSKKESVVAEYDAKITATQDRIKSLEEKKAEILAPKPPRKTKKQKIQQIVNLAMKNGMSVEEIAGQLHVEVED
;
A
#
# COMPACT_ATOMS: atom_id res chain seq x y z
N MET A 1 -81.03 -16.56 25.88
CA MET A 1 -80.65 -16.61 24.45
C MET A 1 -80.05 -15.27 24.09
N ALA A 2 -78.83 -15.09 23.59
CA ALA A 2 -77.78 -15.97 23.13
C ALA A 2 -76.45 -15.20 23.29
N ALA A 3 -75.37 -15.88 23.66
CA ALA A 3 -74.03 -15.31 23.65
C ALA A 3 -73.59 -15.11 22.18
N SER A 4 -73.70 -13.89 21.65
CA SER A 4 -73.13 -13.55 20.36
C SER A 4 -71.61 -13.50 20.50
N GLU A 5 -70.97 -14.59 20.05
CA GLU A 5 -69.53 -14.77 20.00
C GLU A 5 -68.85 -13.56 19.34
N ASN A 6 -68.00 -12.86 20.09
CA ASN A 6 -67.14 -11.80 19.61
C ASN A 6 -65.97 -12.37 18.78
N LYS A 7 -66.28 -13.15 17.73
CA LYS A 7 -65.29 -13.80 16.85
C LYS A 7 -64.64 -12.72 15.97
N ARG A 8 -63.37 -12.42 16.25
CA ARG A 8 -62.53 -11.54 15.44
C ARG A 8 -62.61 -11.99 13.98
N THR A 9 -62.92 -11.06 13.08
CA THR A 9 -62.92 -11.31 11.64
C THR A 9 -61.55 -11.85 11.24
N ARG A 10 -61.52 -13.05 10.63
CA ARG A 10 -60.28 -13.62 10.11
C ARG A 10 -59.79 -12.76 8.95
N ARG A 11 -58.49 -12.43 8.95
CA ARG A 11 -57.85 -11.70 7.83
C ARG A 11 -58.04 -12.46 6.53
N THR A 12 -58.27 -11.71 5.45
CA THR A 12 -58.34 -12.27 4.10
C THR A 12 -56.97 -12.86 3.71
N PRO A 13 -56.92 -13.82 2.78
CA PRO A 13 -55.65 -14.29 2.23
C PRO A 13 -54.75 -13.16 1.71
N GLN A 14 -55.34 -12.12 1.11
CA GLN A 14 -54.66 -10.95 0.57
C GLN A 14 -54.03 -10.09 1.67
N GLU A 15 -54.76 -9.82 2.77
CA GLU A 15 -54.22 -9.11 3.93
C GLU A 15 -53.10 -9.88 4.63
N ARG A 16 -53.16 -11.21 4.62
CA ARG A 16 -52.08 -12.05 5.14
C ARG A 16 -50.85 -12.01 4.23
N ALA A 17 -51.02 -12.04 2.92
CA ALA A 17 -49.94 -11.90 1.95
C ALA A 17 -49.24 -10.54 2.07
N ALA A 18 -50.02 -9.44 2.08
CA ALA A 18 -49.47 -8.10 2.27
C ALA A 18 -48.69 -7.96 3.58
N GLY A 19 -49.20 -8.54 4.68
CA GLY A 19 -48.47 -8.56 5.96
C GLY A 19 -47.19 -9.39 5.95
N VAL A 20 -47.07 -10.38 5.05
CA VAL A 20 -45.82 -11.12 4.81
C VAL A 20 -44.88 -10.28 3.94
N ASP A 21 -45.38 -9.64 2.89
CA ASP A 21 -44.59 -8.77 2.02
C ASP A 21 -43.99 -7.59 2.79
N GLU A 22 -44.74 -6.98 3.72
CA GLU A 22 -44.21 -5.95 4.62
C GLU A 22 -43.06 -6.47 5.50
N ARG A 23 -43.13 -7.72 5.96
CA ARG A 23 -42.05 -8.33 6.75
C ARG A 23 -40.83 -8.61 5.88
N ILE A 24 -41.04 -9.10 4.67
CA ILE A 24 -39.98 -9.30 3.68
C ILE A 24 -39.29 -7.97 3.35
N ALA A 25 -40.06 -6.89 3.14
CA ALA A 25 -39.52 -5.56 2.87
C ALA A 25 -38.65 -5.04 4.03
N LYS A 26 -39.08 -5.20 5.28
CA LYS A 26 -38.29 -4.82 6.46
C LYS A 26 -36.99 -5.62 6.57
N LEU A 27 -37.05 -6.93 6.31
CA LEU A 27 -35.84 -7.78 6.31
C LEU A 27 -34.87 -7.37 5.19
N ASN A 28 -35.38 -7.07 4.00
CA ASN A 28 -34.55 -6.59 2.88
C ASN A 28 -33.90 -5.24 3.20
N GLN A 29 -34.59 -4.33 3.89
CA GLN A 29 -34.00 -3.08 4.34
C GLN A 29 -32.87 -3.32 5.35
N ALA A 30 -33.08 -4.18 6.35
CA ALA A 30 -32.04 -4.54 7.31
C ALA A 30 -30.82 -5.17 6.64
N ILE A 31 -31.02 -6.02 5.62
CA ILE A 31 -29.93 -6.59 4.81
C ILE A 31 -29.13 -5.48 4.12
N LYS A 32 -29.80 -4.51 3.48
CA LYS A 32 -29.12 -3.39 2.81
C LYS A 32 -28.27 -2.56 3.77
N GLU A 33 -28.79 -2.26 4.96
CA GLU A 33 -28.04 -1.54 5.99
C GLU A 33 -26.81 -2.33 6.47
N LEU A 34 -26.94 -3.65 6.63
CA LEU A 34 -25.81 -4.52 6.99
C LEU A 34 -24.75 -4.58 5.88
N VAL A 35 -25.16 -4.64 4.62
CA VAL A 35 -24.24 -4.61 3.47
C VAL A 35 -23.48 -3.29 3.43
N SER A 36 -24.15 -2.16 3.57
CA SER A 36 -23.51 -0.84 3.58
C SER A 36 -22.50 -0.70 4.74
N LYS A 37 -22.84 -1.19 5.94
CA LYS A 37 -21.90 -1.22 7.07
C LYS A 37 -20.70 -2.11 6.79
N LYS A 38 -20.93 -3.30 6.19
CA LYS A 38 -19.85 -4.21 5.82
C LYS A 38 -18.90 -3.56 4.81
N GLU A 39 -19.41 -2.88 3.79
CA GLU A 39 -18.60 -2.19 2.78
C GLU A 39 -17.69 -1.13 3.40
N SER A 40 -18.21 -0.31 4.32
CA SER A 40 -17.40 0.69 5.05
C SER A 40 -16.28 0.03 5.85
N VAL A 41 -16.59 -1.03 6.59
CA VAL A 41 -15.61 -1.73 7.42
C VAL A 41 -14.55 -2.42 6.57
N VAL A 42 -14.95 -3.03 5.44
CA VAL A 42 -14.01 -3.65 4.49
C VAL A 42 -13.04 -2.60 3.95
N ALA A 43 -13.53 -1.42 3.54
CA ALA A 43 -12.67 -0.34 3.06
C ALA A 43 -11.66 0.13 4.12
N GLU A 44 -12.06 0.21 5.40
CA GLU A 44 -11.14 0.53 6.50
C GLU A 44 -10.05 -0.54 6.70
N TYR A 45 -10.39 -1.83 6.59
CA TYR A 45 -9.43 -2.91 6.69
C TYR A 45 -8.48 -2.95 5.49
N ASP A 46 -8.98 -2.74 4.28
CA ASP A 46 -8.17 -2.67 3.08
C ASP A 46 -7.13 -1.53 3.19
N ALA A 47 -7.52 -0.36 3.70
CA ALA A 47 -6.59 0.74 3.98
C ALA A 47 -5.51 0.38 5.03
N LYS A 48 -5.85 -0.42 6.05
CA LYS A 48 -4.87 -0.90 7.04
C LYS A 48 -3.92 -1.93 6.43
N ILE A 49 -4.42 -2.80 5.55
CA ILE A 49 -3.62 -3.81 4.85
C ILE A 49 -2.60 -3.11 3.95
N THR A 50 -3.02 -2.14 3.14
CA THR A 50 -2.11 -1.39 2.25
C THR A 50 -1.04 -0.64 3.02
N ALA A 51 -1.42 0.08 4.10
CA ALA A 51 -0.45 0.76 4.96
C ALA A 51 0.58 -0.21 5.58
N THR A 52 0.15 -1.41 5.98
CA THR A 52 1.04 -2.43 6.53
C THR A 52 1.96 -3.02 5.45
N GLN A 53 1.43 -3.26 4.25
CA GLN A 53 2.23 -3.74 3.11
C GLN A 53 3.30 -2.71 2.72
N ASP A 54 3.00 -1.42 2.72
CA ASP A 54 3.98 -0.38 2.41
C ASP A 54 5.06 -0.29 3.50
N ARG A 55 4.68 -0.50 4.77
CA ARG A 55 5.64 -0.64 5.87
C ARG A 55 6.57 -1.84 5.68
N ILE A 56 6.04 -2.98 5.23
CA ILE A 56 6.83 -4.17 4.91
C ILE A 56 7.81 -3.87 3.78
N LYS A 57 7.37 -3.28 2.66
CA LYS A 57 8.25 -2.92 1.53
C LYS A 57 9.41 -2.02 1.98
N SER A 58 9.12 -0.98 2.77
CA SER A 58 10.17 -0.10 3.32
C SER A 58 11.18 -0.83 4.19
N LEU A 59 10.75 -1.86 4.93
CA LEU A 59 11.65 -2.68 5.75
C LEU A 59 12.45 -3.67 4.91
N GLU A 60 11.87 -4.21 3.84
CA GLU A 60 12.56 -5.06 2.87
C GLU A 60 13.66 -4.28 2.13
N GLU A 61 13.39 -3.05 1.71
CA GLU A 61 14.40 -2.15 1.12
C GLU A 61 15.54 -1.88 2.11
N LYS A 62 15.23 -1.56 3.37
CA LYS A 62 16.25 -1.38 4.41
C LYS A 62 17.06 -2.66 4.66
N LYS A 63 16.40 -3.82 4.67
CA LYS A 63 17.06 -5.12 4.80
C LYS A 63 18.00 -5.36 3.62
N ALA A 64 17.59 -5.03 2.40
CA ALA A 64 18.43 -5.13 1.22
C ALA A 64 19.62 -4.17 1.28
N GLU A 65 19.45 -2.93 1.77
CA GLU A 65 20.55 -1.98 1.96
C GLU A 65 21.56 -2.45 3.02
N ILE A 66 21.10 -3.12 4.07
CA ILE A 66 21.97 -3.70 5.11
C ILE A 66 22.75 -4.90 4.55
N LEU A 67 22.07 -5.77 3.81
CA LEU A 67 22.66 -6.99 3.26
C LEU A 67 23.62 -6.70 2.10
N ALA A 68 23.35 -5.65 1.32
CA ALA A 68 24.27 -5.16 0.31
C ALA A 68 25.47 -4.51 1.02
N PRO A 69 26.68 -5.10 0.96
CA PRO A 69 27.84 -4.49 1.59
C PRO A 69 28.08 -3.11 0.97
N LYS A 70 27.94 -2.05 1.78
CA LYS A 70 28.27 -0.70 1.35
C LYS A 70 29.72 -0.71 0.88
N PRO A 71 30.01 -0.34 -0.38
CA PRO A 71 31.38 -0.33 -0.86
C PRO A 71 32.20 0.56 0.07
N PRO A 72 33.42 0.14 0.45
CA PRO A 72 34.24 0.86 1.41
C PRO A 72 34.35 2.31 0.96
N ARG A 73 34.11 3.26 1.89
CA ARG A 73 34.24 4.69 1.60
C ARG A 73 35.66 4.96 1.13
N LYS A 74 35.81 5.26 -0.17
CA LYS A 74 37.12 5.57 -0.75
C LYS A 74 37.69 6.83 -0.10
N THR A 75 38.95 6.77 0.31
CA THR A 75 39.66 7.93 0.85
C THR A 75 39.88 8.98 -0.25
N LYS A 76 40.17 10.23 0.12
CA LYS A 76 40.48 11.30 -0.87
C LYS A 76 41.60 10.87 -1.83
N LYS A 77 42.65 10.24 -1.31
CA LYS A 77 43.77 9.68 -2.10
C LYS A 77 43.29 8.64 -3.12
N GLN A 78 42.44 7.69 -2.71
CA GLN A 78 41.92 6.67 -3.62
C GLN A 78 41.03 7.27 -4.72
N LYS A 79 40.26 8.32 -4.42
CA LYS A 79 39.47 9.03 -5.43
C LYS A 79 40.35 9.72 -6.46
N ILE A 80 41.39 10.42 -6.01
CA ILE A 80 42.39 11.07 -6.87
C ILE A 80 43.07 10.02 -7.77
N GLN A 81 43.53 8.91 -7.19
CA GLN A 81 44.12 7.81 -7.96
C GLN A 81 43.17 7.22 -8.99
N GLN A 82 41.88 7.08 -8.69
CA GLN A 82 40.90 6.58 -9.67
C GLN A 82 40.66 7.54 -10.82
N ILE A 83 40.65 8.85 -10.55
CA ILE A 83 40.48 9.88 -11.59
C ILE A 83 41.67 9.82 -12.56
N VAL A 84 42.90 9.80 -12.02
CA VAL A 84 44.13 9.68 -12.82
C VAL A 84 44.14 8.36 -13.60
N ASN A 85 43.80 7.23 -12.95
CA ASN A 85 43.74 5.93 -13.62
C ASN A 85 42.66 5.86 -14.73
N LEU A 86 41.53 6.54 -14.57
CA LEU A 86 40.50 6.64 -15.59
C LEU A 86 40.96 7.50 -16.76
N ALA A 87 41.63 8.62 -16.49
CA ALA A 87 42.18 9.48 -17.53
C ALA A 87 43.25 8.76 -18.35
N MET A 88 44.14 8.00 -17.69
CA MET A 88 45.11 7.12 -18.38
C MET A 88 44.43 6.04 -19.21
N LYS A 89 43.35 5.41 -18.69
CA LYS A 89 42.57 4.42 -19.45
C LYS A 89 41.87 5.02 -20.68
N ASN A 90 41.50 6.29 -20.62
CA ASN A 90 40.92 7.03 -21.74
C ASN A 90 42.00 7.55 -22.72
N GLY A 91 43.26 7.22 -22.50
CA GLY A 91 44.37 7.50 -23.42
C GLY A 91 45.09 8.83 -23.17
N MET A 92 44.82 9.54 -22.07
CA MET A 92 45.59 10.72 -21.69
C MET A 92 46.93 10.35 -21.04
N SER A 93 48.00 11.06 -21.38
CA SER A 93 49.31 10.89 -20.75
C SER A 93 49.35 11.53 -19.35
N VAL A 94 50.35 11.18 -18.53
CA VAL A 94 50.46 11.70 -17.16
C VAL A 94 50.69 13.22 -17.16
N GLU A 95 51.43 13.72 -18.15
CA GLU A 95 51.75 15.12 -18.36
C GLU A 95 50.51 15.91 -18.81
N GLU A 96 49.67 15.34 -19.67
CA GLU A 96 48.40 15.94 -20.09
C GLU A 96 47.42 16.04 -18.92
N ILE A 97 47.35 15.00 -18.09
CA ILE A 97 46.52 14.99 -16.86
C ILE A 97 47.02 16.04 -15.87
N ALA A 98 48.34 16.14 -15.68
CA ALA A 98 48.96 17.15 -14.81
C ALA A 98 48.68 18.57 -15.31
N GLY A 99 48.81 18.81 -16.62
CA GLY A 99 48.49 20.08 -17.27
C GLY A 99 47.02 20.48 -17.11
N GLN A 100 46.10 19.53 -17.24
CA GLN A 100 44.65 19.75 -17.01
C GLN A 100 44.32 20.01 -15.53
N LEU A 101 45.04 19.39 -14.60
CA LEU A 101 44.87 19.59 -13.16
C LEU A 101 45.65 20.79 -12.63
N HIS A 102 46.46 21.45 -13.47
CA HIS A 102 47.36 22.54 -13.12
C HIS A 102 48.32 22.17 -11.97
N VAL A 103 48.88 20.96 -12.05
CA VAL A 103 49.85 20.45 -11.07
C VAL A 103 51.19 20.28 -11.79
N GLU A 104 52.26 20.78 -11.18
CA GLU A 104 53.63 20.48 -11.63
C GLU A 104 54.05 19.12 -11.09
N VAL A 105 54.48 18.23 -11.98
CA VAL A 105 55.04 16.92 -11.61
C VAL A 105 56.55 17.08 -11.64
N GLU A 106 57.19 16.98 -10.48
CA GLU A 106 58.65 16.86 -10.39
C GLU A 106 59.05 15.42 -10.77
N ASP A 107 60.11 15.27 -11.55
CA ASP A 107 60.66 13.98 -12.01
C ASP A 107 61.21 13.11 -10.87
#